data_AF-A0A167UTR5-F1
#
_entry.id   AF-A0A167UTR5-F1
#
_cell.length_a   1.000
_cell.length_b   1.000
_cell.length_c   1.000
_cell.angle_alpha   90.00
_cell.angle_beta   90.00
_cell.angle_gamma   90.00
#
_symmetry.space_group_name_H-M   'P 1'
#
loop_
_entity.id
_entity.type
_entity.pdbx_description
1 polymer ?
#
loop_
_entity_poly.entity_id
_entity_poly.type
_entity_poly.pdbx_seq_one_letter_code
_entity_poly.pdbx_strand_id
1 'polypeptide(L)'
;MVAEKNPVVASKVWARVRGEVEPFTGYAPVGKHPINAVRTERYHKGDTLIMCICSDAAAIRADDKESVQTALRKFIPDIEVVDTASHSWVEDEFSKGGWMMHRPGHMTGGAAHIRQGHGRIRFCGSDIAALEVGAIEGAMQSGASVARDTSAALSAANKGSSHL
;
A
#
# COMPACT_ATOMS: atom_id res chain seq x y z
N MET A 1 -12.18 0.04 -15.44
CA MET A 1 -10.91 0.35 -14.71
C MET A 1 -10.77 1.81 -14.26
N VAL A 2 -10.51 2.80 -15.14
CA VAL A 2 -10.20 4.19 -14.69
C VAL A 2 -11.32 4.80 -13.85
N ALA A 3 -12.57 4.69 -14.31
CA ALA A 3 -13.73 5.22 -13.58
C ALA A 3 -13.99 4.52 -12.23
N GLU A 4 -13.54 3.27 -12.07
CA GLU A 4 -13.79 2.45 -10.88
C GLU A 4 -12.77 2.67 -9.76
N LYS A 5 -11.65 3.38 -10.05
CA LYS A 5 -10.56 3.70 -9.11
C LYS A 5 -9.93 2.46 -8.45
N ASN A 6 -8.94 2.65 -7.57
CA ASN A 6 -8.39 1.57 -6.73
C ASN A 6 -9.46 1.15 -5.69
N PRO A 7 -9.77 -0.14 -5.53
CA PRO A 7 -10.73 -0.60 -4.51
C PRO A 7 -10.17 -0.56 -3.08
N VAL A 8 -8.85 -0.43 -2.90
CA VAL A 8 -8.21 -0.33 -1.59
C VAL A 8 -8.19 1.12 -1.14
N VAL A 9 -9.03 1.45 -0.17
CA VAL A 9 -9.17 2.79 0.41
C VAL A 9 -8.52 2.88 1.80
N ALA A 10 -7.40 2.18 1.98
CA ALA A 10 -6.80 1.91 3.27
C ALA A 10 -6.00 3.09 3.85
N SER A 11 -5.85 3.07 5.17
CA SER A 11 -4.88 3.89 5.91
C SER A 11 -3.99 3.01 6.80
N LYS A 12 -2.82 3.55 7.14
CA LYS A 12 -1.91 2.97 8.13
C LYS A 12 -1.83 3.91 9.32
N VAL A 13 -1.99 3.35 10.52
CA VAL A 13 -1.92 4.10 11.77
C VAL A 13 -0.82 3.50 12.63
N TRP A 14 0.02 4.35 13.21
CA TRP A 14 0.93 4.01 14.27
C TRP A 14 0.41 4.64 15.55
N ALA A 15 0.22 3.83 16.58
CA ALA A 15 -0.08 4.29 17.93
C ALA A 15 1.17 4.09 18.78
N ARG A 16 1.62 5.15 19.44
CA ARG A 16 2.52 5.02 20.58
C ARG A 16 1.65 4.82 21.81
N VAL A 17 1.93 3.77 22.57
CA VAL A 17 1.18 3.41 23.77
C VAL A 17 2.09 3.40 24.99
N ARG A 18 1.55 3.77 26.15
CA ARG A 18 2.34 3.91 27.37
C ARG A 18 2.87 2.55 27.83
N GLY A 19 4.15 2.52 28.19
CA GLY A 19 4.78 1.34 28.77
C GLY A 19 5.17 0.30 27.74
N GLU A 20 5.94 -0.70 28.19
CA GLU A 20 6.32 -1.86 27.38
C GLU A 20 5.22 -2.92 27.45
N VAL A 21 4.33 -2.88 26.45
CA VAL A 21 3.26 -3.87 26.27
C VAL A 21 3.83 -5.16 25.65
N GLU A 22 3.49 -6.32 26.21
CA GLU A 22 3.86 -7.64 25.69
C GLU A 22 3.52 -7.76 24.19
N PRO A 23 4.44 -8.25 23.33
CA PRO A 23 4.21 -8.30 21.91
C PRO A 23 2.99 -9.14 21.52
N PHE A 24 2.13 -8.54 20.70
CA PHE A 24 0.92 -9.21 20.20
C PHE A 24 0.68 -8.94 18.72
N THR A 25 -0.16 -9.78 18.13
CA THR A 25 -0.75 -9.57 16.80
C THR A 25 -2.24 -9.90 16.87
N GLY A 26 -3.07 -9.08 16.24
CA GLY A 26 -4.51 -9.23 16.19
C GLY A 26 -5.07 -8.95 14.80
N TYR A 27 -6.20 -9.59 14.51
CA TYR A 27 -6.93 -9.40 13.26
C TYR A 27 -8.41 -9.21 13.56
N ALA A 28 -9.07 -8.38 12.77
CA ALA A 28 -10.51 -8.20 12.84
C ALA A 28 -11.13 -8.16 11.44
N PRO A 29 -12.28 -8.81 11.22
CA PRO A 29 -12.95 -8.80 9.93
C PRO A 29 -13.26 -7.37 9.45
N VAL A 30 -13.19 -7.18 8.13
CA VAL A 30 -13.59 -5.92 7.48
C VAL A 30 -15.05 -5.59 7.85
N GLY A 31 -15.31 -4.32 8.17
CA GLY A 31 -16.64 -3.83 8.55
C GLY A 31 -17.10 -4.23 9.96
N LYS A 32 -16.32 -5.00 10.72
CA LYS A 32 -16.61 -5.33 12.13
C LYS A 32 -15.77 -4.52 13.13
N HIS A 33 -14.64 -4.01 12.67
CA HIS A 33 -13.74 -3.18 13.46
C HIS A 33 -12.97 -2.24 12.54
N PRO A 34 -12.65 -1.00 12.97
CA PRO A 34 -11.89 -0.05 12.15
C PRO A 34 -10.44 -0.49 11.87
N ILE A 35 -9.80 -1.15 12.84
CA ILE A 35 -8.45 -1.70 12.70
C ILE A 35 -8.56 -3.18 12.32
N ASN A 36 -8.06 -3.56 11.15
CA ASN A 36 -8.21 -4.93 10.61
C ASN A 36 -6.98 -5.82 10.86
N ALA A 37 -5.80 -5.24 10.95
CA ALA A 37 -4.61 -5.92 11.42
C ALA A 37 -3.87 -4.99 12.39
N VAL A 38 -3.44 -5.53 13.51
CA VAL A 38 -2.68 -4.81 14.54
C VAL A 38 -1.51 -5.68 14.97
N ARG A 39 -0.34 -5.08 15.13
CA ARG A 39 0.80 -5.77 15.72
C ARG A 39 1.71 -4.81 16.47
N THR A 40 2.39 -5.35 17.46
CA THR A 40 3.54 -4.69 18.06
C THR A 40 4.64 -4.53 17.00
N GLU A 41 5.16 -3.31 16.86
CA GLU A 41 6.24 -3.02 15.92
C GLU A 41 7.60 -3.01 16.63
N ARG A 42 7.73 -2.21 17.71
CA ARG A 42 8.93 -2.13 18.54
C ARG A 42 8.67 -1.37 19.83
N TYR A 43 9.56 -1.52 20.81
CA TYR A 43 9.65 -0.60 21.94
C TYR A 43 10.35 0.71 21.54
N HIS A 44 9.96 1.80 22.19
CA HIS A 44 10.50 3.15 21.97
C HIS A 44 10.48 3.95 23.27
N LYS A 45 11.65 4.16 23.89
CA LYS A 45 11.83 5.02 25.08
C LYS A 45 10.89 4.67 26.27
N GLY A 46 10.70 3.37 26.53
CA GLY A 46 9.82 2.89 27.60
C GLY A 46 8.32 2.86 27.23
N ASP A 47 7.98 3.22 25.99
CA ASP A 47 6.65 3.03 25.39
C ASP A 47 6.70 1.92 24.32
N THR A 48 5.54 1.48 23.83
CA THR A 48 5.43 0.55 22.69
C THR A 48 4.86 1.26 21.45
N LEU A 49 5.45 1.01 20.28
CA LEU A 49 4.87 1.37 19.00
C LEU A 49 4.07 0.20 18.43
N ILE A 50 2.81 0.47 18.13
CA ILE A 50 1.87 -0.48 17.56
C ILE A 50 1.50 -0.03 16.15
N MET A 51 1.67 -0.94 15.19
CA MET A 51 1.28 -0.74 13.81
C MET A 51 -0.13 -1.28 13.59
N CYS A 52 -0.99 -0.46 13.00
CA CYS A 52 -2.37 -0.76 12.68
C CYS A 52 -2.61 -0.56 11.17
N ILE A 53 -3.28 -1.52 10.54
CA ILE A 53 -3.77 -1.43 9.17
C ILE A 53 -5.30 -1.30 9.22
N CYS A 54 -5.81 -0.25 8.58
CA CYS A 54 -7.23 0.02 8.46
C CYS A 54 -7.60 -0.10 6.98
N SER A 55 -8.46 -1.06 6.63
CA SER A 55 -8.86 -1.31 5.23
C SER A 55 -9.71 -0.19 4.63
N ASP A 56 -10.33 0.62 5.49
CA ASP A 56 -11.07 1.83 5.14
C ASP A 56 -10.57 2.99 6.00
N ALA A 57 -9.96 3.98 5.36
CA ALA A 57 -9.45 5.17 6.01
C ALA A 57 -10.54 5.97 6.73
N ALA A 58 -11.79 5.93 6.23
CA ALA A 58 -12.91 6.64 6.83
C ALA A 58 -13.47 5.94 8.09
N ALA A 59 -13.09 4.69 8.34
CA ALA A 59 -13.58 3.92 9.49
C ALA A 59 -13.01 4.41 10.83
N ILE A 60 -11.90 5.17 10.81
CA ILE A 60 -11.25 5.66 12.02
C ILE A 60 -10.69 7.07 11.83
N ARG A 61 -10.92 7.93 12.83
CA ARG A 61 -10.25 9.22 12.93
C ARG A 61 -8.85 8.99 13.47
N ALA A 62 -7.90 8.73 12.57
CA ALA A 62 -6.53 8.37 12.97
C ALA A 62 -5.72 9.52 13.60
N ASP A 63 -6.16 10.76 13.38
CA ASP A 63 -5.69 11.98 14.04
C ASP A 63 -6.28 12.17 15.45
N ASP A 64 -7.27 11.38 15.84
CA ASP A 64 -7.89 11.40 17.15
C ASP A 64 -7.41 10.23 18.01
N LYS A 65 -6.56 10.56 18.98
CA LYS A 65 -5.99 9.62 19.94
C LYS A 65 -7.04 8.79 20.68
N GLU A 66 -8.17 9.40 21.07
CA GLU A 66 -9.22 8.70 21.81
C GLU A 66 -10.00 7.72 20.93
N SER A 67 -10.16 8.05 19.64
CA SER A 67 -10.71 7.13 18.64
C SER A 67 -9.81 5.90 18.50
N VAL A 68 -8.49 6.09 18.36
CA VAL A 68 -7.52 4.99 18.25
C VAL A 68 -7.44 4.18 19.54
N GLN A 69 -7.46 4.81 20.71
CA GLN A 69 -7.52 4.13 22.01
C GLN A 69 -8.76 3.24 22.13
N THR A 70 -9.94 3.78 21.81
CA THR A 70 -11.20 3.03 21.87
C THR A 70 -11.16 1.78 20.98
N ALA A 71 -10.58 1.90 19.78
CA ALA A 71 -10.39 0.77 18.88
C ALA A 71 -9.38 -0.25 19.45
N LEU A 72 -8.23 0.19 19.96
CA LEU A 72 -7.20 -0.69 20.50
C LEU A 72 -7.65 -1.42 21.79
N ARG A 73 -8.54 -0.83 22.58
CA ARG A 73 -9.11 -1.48 23.78
C ARG A 73 -9.91 -2.74 23.51
N LYS A 74 -10.31 -2.99 22.26
CA LYS A 74 -10.93 -4.26 21.85
C LYS A 74 -9.91 -5.41 21.77
N PHE A 75 -8.63 -5.09 21.63
CA PHE A 75 -7.54 -6.07 21.63
C PHE A 75 -6.85 -6.13 23.00
N ILE A 76 -6.59 -4.96 23.62
CA ILE A 76 -5.93 -4.85 24.94
C ILE A 76 -6.72 -3.85 25.80
N PRO A 77 -7.56 -4.31 26.74
CA PRO A 77 -8.50 -3.46 27.48
C PRO A 77 -7.89 -2.25 28.18
N ASP A 78 -6.69 -2.39 28.76
CA ASP A 78 -6.04 -1.36 29.56
C ASP A 78 -5.02 -0.53 28.77
N ILE A 79 -5.02 -0.62 27.44
CA ILE A 79 -4.08 0.12 26.61
C ILE A 79 -4.31 1.63 26.72
N GLU A 80 -3.22 2.36 26.92
CA GLU A 80 -3.22 3.82 26.95
C GLU A 80 -2.47 4.35 25.74
N VAL A 81 -3.19 5.01 24.82
CA VAL A 81 -2.57 5.64 23.66
C VAL A 81 -2.05 7.01 24.08
N VAL A 82 -0.75 7.24 23.85
CA VAL A 82 -0.09 8.52 24.18
C VAL A 82 0.04 9.43 22.97
N ASP A 83 0.11 8.86 21.76
CA ASP A 83 0.30 9.60 20.52
C ASP A 83 -0.07 8.75 19.30
N THR A 84 -0.39 9.41 18.19
CA THR A 84 -0.71 8.73 16.93
C THR A 84 -0.03 9.41 15.74
N ALA A 85 0.36 8.61 14.76
CA ALA A 85 0.75 9.07 13.44
C ALA A 85 0.04 8.21 12.41
N SER A 86 -0.37 8.79 11.28
CA SER A 86 -1.06 8.02 10.25
C SER A 86 -0.75 8.50 8.86
N HIS A 87 -1.06 7.64 7.89
CA HIS A 87 -1.02 7.97 6.47
C HIS A 87 -2.23 7.36 5.77
N SER A 88 -3.02 8.22 5.13
CA SER A 88 -4.21 7.89 4.35
C SER A 88 -3.82 7.77 2.87
N TRP A 89 -3.66 6.55 2.38
CA TRP A 89 -3.22 6.31 1.00
C TRP A 89 -4.28 6.70 -0.03
N VAL A 90 -5.55 6.72 0.37
CA VAL A 90 -6.67 7.12 -0.50
C VAL A 90 -6.77 8.64 -0.67
N GLU A 91 -6.42 9.41 0.35
CA GLU A 91 -6.45 10.88 0.31
C GLU A 91 -5.17 11.46 -0.30
N ASP A 92 -4.04 10.76 -0.18
CA ASP A 92 -2.78 11.12 -0.82
C ASP A 92 -2.96 11.32 -2.34
N GLU A 93 -2.55 12.49 -2.83
CA GLU A 93 -2.82 12.90 -4.21
C GLU A 93 -2.01 12.13 -5.26
N PHE A 94 -0.89 11.56 -4.86
CA PHE A 94 0.00 10.79 -5.73
C PHE A 94 -0.28 9.29 -5.67
N SER A 95 -0.97 8.83 -4.63
CA SER A 95 -1.32 7.41 -4.45
C SER A 95 -2.77 7.11 -4.86
N LYS A 96 -3.75 7.90 -4.39
CA LYS A 96 -5.19 7.71 -4.66
C LYS A 96 -5.73 6.30 -4.36
N GLY A 97 -5.09 5.57 -3.45
CA GLY A 97 -5.41 4.20 -3.06
C GLY A 97 -4.25 3.50 -2.36
N GLY A 98 -4.56 2.43 -1.62
CA GLY A 98 -3.58 1.60 -0.92
C GLY A 98 -2.89 0.58 -1.83
N TRP A 99 -2.43 -0.53 -1.25
CA TRP A 99 -1.78 -1.61 -1.99
C TRP A 99 -2.67 -2.20 -3.09
N MET A 100 -2.06 -2.91 -4.04
CA MET A 100 -2.80 -3.49 -5.16
C MET A 100 -3.76 -4.59 -4.69
N MET A 101 -5.05 -4.38 -4.94
CA MET A 101 -6.07 -5.43 -5.03
C MET A 101 -6.87 -5.21 -6.31
N HIS A 102 -6.76 -6.11 -7.27
CA HIS A 102 -7.49 -6.00 -8.54
C HIS A 102 -8.96 -6.35 -8.34
N ARG A 103 -9.87 -5.58 -8.95
CA ARG A 103 -11.24 -6.04 -9.20
C ARG A 103 -11.22 -7.24 -10.15
N PRO A 104 -12.26 -8.10 -10.13
CA PRO A 104 -12.36 -9.21 -11.08
C PRO A 104 -12.10 -8.75 -12.53
N GLY A 105 -11.18 -9.44 -13.21
CA GLY A 105 -10.80 -9.14 -14.61
C GLY A 105 -9.77 -8.02 -14.81
N HIS A 106 -9.50 -7.16 -13.81
CA HIS A 106 -8.51 -6.07 -13.96
C HIS A 106 -7.08 -6.59 -14.09
N MET A 107 -6.72 -7.65 -13.36
CA MET A 107 -5.37 -8.23 -13.41
C MET A 107 -5.10 -8.94 -14.74
N THR A 108 -6.04 -9.77 -15.20
CA THR A 108 -5.84 -10.65 -16.36
C THR A 108 -6.02 -9.93 -17.69
N GLY A 109 -6.95 -8.96 -17.76
CA GLY A 109 -7.16 -8.16 -18.96
C GLY A 109 -6.42 -6.82 -18.90
N GLY A 110 -6.79 -5.99 -17.93
CA GLY A 110 -6.38 -4.60 -17.91
C GLY A 110 -4.88 -4.37 -17.64
N ALA A 111 -4.32 -4.99 -16.60
CA ALA A 111 -2.89 -4.89 -16.32
C ALA A 111 -2.04 -5.48 -17.46
N ALA A 112 -2.49 -6.58 -18.07
CA ALA A 112 -1.84 -7.16 -19.24
C ALA A 112 -1.83 -6.19 -20.44
N HIS A 113 -2.94 -5.48 -20.67
CA HIS A 113 -3.01 -4.47 -21.73
C HIS A 113 -2.12 -3.25 -21.44
N ILE A 114 -2.13 -2.74 -20.21
CA ILE A 114 -1.28 -1.59 -19.81
C ILE A 114 0.21 -1.89 -20.04
N ARG A 115 0.65 -3.12 -19.71
CA ARG A 115 2.05 -3.54 -19.91
C ARG A 115 2.52 -3.51 -21.37
N GLN A 116 1.61 -3.55 -22.36
CA GLN A 116 1.98 -3.47 -23.78
C GLN A 116 2.60 -2.10 -24.14
N GLY A 117 2.30 -1.06 -23.36
CA GLY A 117 2.73 0.31 -23.65
C GLY A 117 2.05 0.91 -24.88
N HIS A 118 2.38 2.15 -25.19
CA HIS A 118 1.79 2.86 -26.33
C HIS A 118 2.83 3.75 -27.02
N GLY A 119 3.26 3.37 -28.23
CA GLY A 119 4.32 4.07 -28.95
C GLY A 119 5.64 4.09 -28.17
N ARG A 120 6.08 5.30 -27.79
CA ARG A 120 7.29 5.53 -26.97
C ARG A 120 7.02 5.58 -25.46
N ILE A 121 5.77 5.39 -25.05
CA ILE A 121 5.37 5.38 -23.64
C ILE A 121 5.37 3.94 -23.13
N ARG A 122 6.02 3.71 -21.99
CA ARG A 122 6.08 2.43 -21.29
C ARG A 122 5.55 2.62 -19.87
N PHE A 123 4.96 1.56 -19.32
CA PHE A 123 4.38 1.57 -17.98
C PHE A 123 5.03 0.47 -17.14
N CYS A 124 5.37 0.81 -15.89
CA CYS A 124 5.83 -0.12 -14.86
C CYS A 124 5.20 0.26 -13.51
N GLY A 125 5.31 -0.64 -12.53
CA GLY A 125 4.72 -0.48 -11.20
C GLY A 125 4.26 -1.81 -10.64
N SER A 126 4.18 -1.92 -9.31
CA SER A 126 3.75 -3.16 -8.62
C SER A 126 2.31 -3.55 -8.99
N ASP A 127 1.45 -2.55 -9.23
CA ASP A 127 0.05 -2.68 -9.63
C ASP A 127 -0.15 -3.50 -10.92
N ILE A 128 0.80 -3.36 -11.85
CA ILE A 128 0.74 -4.00 -13.17
C ILE A 128 1.89 -4.99 -13.37
N ALA A 129 2.62 -5.36 -12.33
CA ALA A 129 3.71 -6.32 -12.46
C ALA A 129 3.21 -7.67 -12.99
N ALA A 130 4.10 -8.43 -13.62
CA ALA A 130 3.76 -9.78 -14.09
C ALA A 130 3.98 -10.83 -12.99
N LEU A 131 4.89 -10.55 -12.06
CA LEU A 131 5.27 -11.38 -10.92
C LEU A 131 5.25 -10.49 -9.67
N GLU A 132 5.02 -11.09 -8.50
CA GLU A 132 4.99 -10.37 -7.21
C GLU A 132 4.08 -9.12 -7.25
N VAL A 133 2.89 -9.29 -7.84
CA VAL A 133 1.92 -8.20 -8.06
C VAL A 133 1.53 -7.58 -6.72
N GLY A 134 1.61 -6.25 -6.63
CA GLY A 134 1.33 -5.51 -5.41
C GLY A 134 2.47 -5.47 -4.38
N ALA A 135 3.58 -6.15 -4.61
CA ALA A 135 4.77 -6.10 -3.77
C ALA A 135 5.83 -5.12 -4.33
N ILE A 136 6.78 -4.74 -3.48
CA ILE A 136 7.95 -3.93 -3.86
C ILE A 136 8.73 -4.65 -4.97
N GLU A 137 8.80 -5.97 -4.90
CA GLU A 137 9.60 -6.79 -5.81
C GLU A 137 9.01 -6.77 -7.22
N GLY A 138 7.67 -6.72 -7.32
CA GLY A 138 6.98 -6.52 -8.59
C GLY A 138 7.24 -5.12 -9.19
N ALA A 139 7.34 -4.08 -8.35
CA ALA A 139 7.72 -2.74 -8.83
C ALA A 139 9.16 -2.73 -9.37
N MET A 140 10.11 -3.31 -8.62
CA MET A 140 11.51 -3.40 -9.05
C MET A 140 11.65 -4.21 -10.35
N GLN A 141 11.01 -5.38 -10.40
CA GLN A 141 11.06 -6.27 -11.56
C GLN A 141 10.46 -5.61 -12.81
N SER A 142 9.28 -4.99 -12.69
CA SER A 142 8.63 -4.34 -13.83
C SER A 142 9.43 -3.13 -14.34
N GLY A 143 10.00 -2.33 -13.44
CA GLY A 143 10.87 -1.21 -13.80
C GLY A 143 12.14 -1.67 -14.53
N ALA A 144 12.81 -2.71 -14.02
CA ALA A 144 13.99 -3.29 -14.68
C ALA A 144 13.66 -3.84 -16.07
N SER A 145 12.51 -4.49 -16.24
CA SER A 145 12.06 -4.99 -17.54
C SER A 145 11.85 -3.85 -18.54
N VAL A 146 11.09 -2.81 -18.15
CA VAL A 146 10.82 -1.66 -19.02
C VAL A 146 12.10 -0.91 -19.40
N ALA A 147 13.03 -0.74 -18.46
CA ALA A 147 14.31 -0.10 -18.73
C ALA A 147 15.13 -0.86 -19.78
N ARG A 148 15.21 -2.20 -19.65
CA ARG A 148 15.89 -3.06 -20.63
C ARG A 148 15.25 -2.96 -22.01
N ASP A 149 13.93 -3.07 -22.09
CA ASP A 149 13.19 -3.07 -23.35
C ASP A 149 13.29 -1.70 -24.05
N THR A 150 13.29 -0.63 -23.27
CA THR A 150 13.49 0.75 -23.77
C THR A 150 14.91 0.93 -24.31
N SER A 151 15.92 0.47 -23.58
CA SER A 151 17.32 0.54 -24.02
C SER A 151 17.55 -0.22 -25.34
N ALA A 152 16.96 -1.42 -25.47
CA ALA A 152 17.00 -2.20 -26.69
C ALA A 152 16.32 -1.46 -27.87
N ALA A 153 15.14 -0.88 -27.64
CA ALA A 153 14.41 -0.14 -28.67
C ALA A 153 15.17 1.11 -29.15
N LEU A 154 15.79 1.86 -28.24
CA LEU A 154 16.60 3.03 -28.59
C LEU A 154 17.86 2.63 -29.37
N SER A 155 18.52 1.55 -28.96
CA SER A 155 19.69 1.02 -29.65
C SER A 155 19.38 0.56 -31.07
N ALA A 156 18.24 -0.10 -31.27
CA ALA A 156 17.78 -0.53 -32.60
C ALA A 156 17.44 0.67 -33.50
N ALA A 157 16.78 1.69 -32.96
CA ALA A 157 16.45 2.91 -33.70
C ALA A 157 17.73 3.62 -34.19
N ASN A 158 18.76 3.72 -33.35
CA ASN A 158 20.03 4.35 -33.72
C ASN A 158 20.76 3.61 -34.85
N LYS A 159 20.70 2.27 -34.88
CA LYS A 159 21.29 1.47 -35.97
C LYS A 159 20.52 1.60 -37.29
N GLY A 160 19.20 1.79 -37.22
CA GLY A 160 18.37 2.02 -38.42
C GLY A 160 18.61 3.38 -39.07
N SER A 161 19.00 4.39 -38.28
CA SER A 161 19.27 5.74 -38.78
C SER A 161 20.66 5.94 -39.40
N SER A 162 21.60 5.01 -39.22
CA SER A 162 22.97 5.10 -39.79
C SER A 162 23.13 4.47 -41.18
N HIS A 163 22.04 3.96 -41.78
CA HIS A 163 22.03 3.31 -43.10
C HIS A 163 21.19 4.07 -44.14
N LEU A 164 20.84 5.32 -43.84
CA LEU A 164 20.29 6.33 -44.78
C LEU A 164 21.29 7.48 -44.88
#